data_AF-A0A178MHY9-F1
#
_entry.id   AF-A0A178MHY9-F1
#
_cell.length_a   1.000
_cell.length_b   1.000
_cell.length_c   1.000
_cell.angle_alpha   90.00
_cell.angle_beta   90.00
_cell.angle_gamma   90.00
#
_symmetry.space_group_name_H-M   'P 1'
#
loop_
_entity.id
_entity.type
_entity.pdbx_description
1 polymer ?
#
loop_
_entity_poly.entity_id
_entity_poly.type
_entity_poly.pdbx_seq_one_letter_code
_entity_poly.pdbx_strand_id
1 'polypeptide(L)'
;MRVAFYPCCARDIREPSLLLTGVVDEIIFCDIRSDLLAEWSRIAYALPSGTPKASFMAANALEAIQSIPKIDVLFYRRDSAGEGGSHLFVLGDQFLKRLAPKFPPEGGLIITDGSNTRGSNFERMTRTSGMEKHSRCFGPAAVQQFEAYGLKTIMVSVRSPNVS
;
A
#
# COMPACT_ATOMS: atom_id res chain seq x y z
N MET A 1 -4.99 3.78 -16.19
CA MET A 1 -5.65 3.64 -14.89
C MET A 1 -4.63 3.18 -13.85
N ARG A 2 -4.41 3.97 -12.80
CA ARG A 2 -3.54 3.68 -11.65
C ARG A 2 -4.37 3.26 -10.45
N VAL A 3 -4.01 2.13 -9.85
CA VAL A 3 -4.73 1.49 -8.75
C VAL A 3 -3.87 1.48 -7.49
N ALA A 4 -4.43 1.99 -6.40
CA ALA A 4 -3.91 1.79 -5.06
C ALA A 4 -4.59 0.61 -4.37
N PHE A 5 -3.82 -0.17 -3.62
CA PHE A 5 -4.35 -1.15 -2.67
C PHE A 5 -4.04 -0.70 -1.25
N TYR A 6 -5.06 -0.65 -0.39
CA TYR A 6 -4.93 -0.31 1.02
C TYR A 6 -5.46 -1.45 1.91
N PRO A 7 -4.59 -2.41 2.29
CA PRO A 7 -4.95 -3.49 3.20
C PRO A 7 -5.04 -3.01 4.66
N CYS A 8 -5.85 -3.69 5.45
CA CYS A 8 -5.99 -3.46 6.89
C CYS A 8 -6.38 -2.02 7.22
N CYS A 9 -7.24 -1.43 6.39
CA CYS A 9 -7.55 0.00 6.43
C CYS A 9 -8.46 0.41 7.61
N ALA A 10 -9.15 -0.53 8.25
CA ALA A 10 -10.11 -0.26 9.30
C ALA A 10 -11.08 0.88 8.89
N ARG A 11 -11.11 1.97 9.66
CA ARG A 11 -11.93 3.17 9.37
C ARG A 11 -11.14 4.29 8.68
N ASP A 12 -9.87 4.07 8.34
CA ASP A 12 -9.02 5.08 7.70
C ASP A 12 -9.31 5.14 6.20
N ILE A 13 -10.39 5.86 5.83
CA ILE A 13 -10.88 5.93 4.45
C ILE A 13 -10.69 7.33 3.86
N ARG A 14 -11.11 8.35 4.62
CA ARG A 14 -11.17 9.75 4.12
C ARG A 14 -9.78 10.32 3.83
N GLU A 15 -8.85 10.17 4.78
CA GLU A 15 -7.53 10.76 4.66
C GLU A 15 -6.72 10.15 3.48
N PRO A 16 -6.64 8.82 3.30
CA PRO A 16 -6.01 8.22 2.11
C PRO A 16 -6.63 8.66 0.80
N SER A 17 -7.96 8.79 0.74
CA SER A 17 -8.67 9.25 -0.46
C SER A 17 -8.25 10.66 -0.87
N LEU A 18 -8.05 11.55 0.12
CA LEU A 18 -7.58 12.91 -0.12
C LEU A 18 -6.09 12.92 -0.49
N LEU A 19 -5.25 12.19 0.25
CA LEU A 19 -3.80 12.15 0.01
C LEU A 19 -3.45 11.61 -1.38
N LEU A 20 -4.20 10.63 -1.87
CA LEU A 20 -3.95 9.99 -3.15
C LEU A 20 -4.66 10.67 -4.34
N THR A 21 -5.29 11.82 -4.12
CA THR A 21 -5.90 12.63 -5.19
C THR A 21 -4.83 13.07 -6.19
N GLY A 22 -5.06 12.79 -7.48
CA GLY A 22 -4.10 13.06 -8.55
C GLY A 22 -2.91 12.08 -8.62
N VAL A 23 -2.83 11.11 -7.71
CA VAL A 23 -1.77 10.10 -7.66
C VAL A 23 -2.25 8.78 -8.28
N VAL A 24 -3.49 8.40 -7.96
CA VAL A 24 -4.17 7.20 -8.46
C VAL A 24 -5.58 7.52 -8.94
N ASP A 25 -6.12 6.65 -9.78
CA ASP A 25 -7.50 6.75 -10.30
C ASP A 25 -8.49 5.97 -9.41
N GLU A 26 -8.02 4.92 -8.75
CA GLU A 26 -8.81 4.04 -7.89
C GLU A 26 -8.04 3.64 -6.63
N ILE A 27 -8.75 3.51 -5.51
CA ILE A 27 -8.28 2.91 -4.26
C ILE A 27 -9.18 1.72 -3.92
N ILE A 28 -8.55 0.56 -3.76
CA ILE A 28 -9.19 -0.65 -3.25
C ILE A 28 -8.86 -0.73 -1.76
N PHE A 29 -9.83 -0.38 -0.92
CA PHE A 29 -9.76 -0.55 0.52
C PHE A 29 -10.05 -2.01 0.88
N CYS A 30 -9.32 -2.57 1.83
CA CYS A 30 -9.54 -3.94 2.26
C CYS A 30 -9.40 -4.07 3.78
N ASP A 31 -10.35 -4.75 4.38
CA ASP A 31 -10.34 -5.12 5.79
C ASP A 31 -11.10 -6.44 5.99
N ILE A 32 -10.73 -7.23 7.00
CA ILE A 32 -11.42 -8.49 7.30
C ILE A 32 -12.81 -8.24 7.91
N ARG A 33 -13.03 -7.06 8.49
CA ARG A 33 -14.24 -6.66 9.18
C ARG A 33 -15.34 -6.23 8.21
N SER A 34 -16.33 -7.09 8.01
CA SER A 34 -17.48 -6.81 7.14
C SER A 34 -18.48 -5.82 7.74
N ASP A 35 -18.49 -5.64 9.05
CA ASP A 35 -19.33 -4.66 9.75
C ASP A 35 -18.97 -3.21 9.40
N LEU A 36 -17.80 -2.98 8.81
CA LEU A 36 -17.37 -1.66 8.33
C LEU A 36 -18.04 -1.24 7.02
N LEU A 37 -18.71 -2.14 6.29
CA LEU A 37 -19.25 -1.87 4.94
C LEU A 37 -20.20 -0.67 4.90
N ALA A 38 -21.11 -0.57 5.87
CA ALA A 38 -22.08 0.52 5.93
C ALA A 38 -21.40 1.87 6.22
N GLU A 39 -20.44 1.88 7.16
CA GLU A 39 -19.67 3.06 7.51
C GLU A 39 -18.78 3.51 6.35
N TRP A 40 -18.09 2.58 5.71
CA TRP A 40 -17.29 2.82 4.52
C TRP A 40 -18.12 3.45 3.40
N SER A 41 -19.29 2.88 3.09
CA SER A 41 -20.17 3.36 2.01
C SER A 41 -20.60 4.81 2.27
N ARG A 42 -20.92 5.13 3.53
CA ARG A 42 -21.28 6.50 3.94
C ARG A 42 -20.11 7.48 3.78
N ILE A 43 -18.90 7.08 4.19
CA ILE A 43 -17.71 7.93 4.05
C ILE A 43 -17.37 8.13 2.57
N ALA A 44 -17.38 7.05 1.77
CA ALA A 44 -17.09 7.10 0.34
C ALA A 44 -18.06 8.02 -0.42
N TYR A 45 -19.36 7.98 -0.08
CA TYR A 45 -20.36 8.87 -0.67
C TYR A 45 -20.13 10.35 -0.31
N ALA A 46 -19.54 10.62 0.85
CA ALA A 46 -19.25 11.98 1.32
C ALA A 46 -17.88 12.52 0.84
N LEU A 47 -17.14 11.77 0.02
CA LEU A 47 -15.86 12.23 -0.52
C LEU A 47 -16.08 13.36 -1.55
N PRO A 48 -15.23 14.40 -1.57
CA PRO A 48 -15.29 15.45 -2.57
C PRO A 48 -15.15 14.90 -3.99
N SER A 49 -15.77 15.57 -4.97
CA SER A 49 -15.51 15.28 -6.37
C SER A 49 -14.02 15.46 -6.70
N GLY A 50 -13.48 14.57 -7.55
CA GLY A 50 -12.07 14.59 -7.95
C GLY A 50 -11.16 13.70 -7.10
N THR A 51 -11.64 13.14 -5.97
CA THR A 51 -10.91 12.06 -5.29
C THR A 51 -10.92 10.78 -6.15
N PRO A 52 -9.97 9.84 -5.92
CA PRO A 52 -9.98 8.55 -6.59
C PRO A 52 -11.28 7.79 -6.36
N LYS A 53 -11.67 6.94 -7.31
CA LYS A 53 -12.77 5.99 -7.09
C LYS A 53 -12.41 5.08 -5.92
N ALA A 54 -13.34 4.85 -5.02
CA ALA A 54 -13.12 3.99 -3.87
C ALA A 54 -13.97 2.72 -3.99
N SER A 55 -13.36 1.56 -3.74
CA SER A 55 -14.05 0.28 -3.55
C SER A 55 -13.61 -0.35 -2.22
N PHE A 56 -14.43 -1.27 -1.68
CA PHE A 56 -14.12 -1.96 -0.43
C PHE A 56 -14.25 -3.47 -0.57
N MET A 57 -13.24 -4.19 -0.07
CA MET A 57 -13.19 -5.64 -0.01
C MET A 57 -13.20 -6.08 1.46
N ALA A 58 -14.34 -6.63 1.90
CA ALA A 58 -14.47 -7.30 3.19
C ALA A 58 -13.82 -8.69 3.12
N ALA A 59 -12.50 -8.77 3.28
CA ALA A 59 -11.71 -9.99 3.08
C ALA A 59 -10.38 -9.95 3.82
N ASN A 60 -9.76 -11.12 3.99
CA ASN A 60 -8.37 -11.20 4.41
C ASN A 60 -7.45 -10.61 3.33
N ALA A 61 -6.57 -9.67 3.69
CA ALA A 61 -5.71 -8.99 2.72
C ALA A 61 -4.75 -9.93 1.95
N LEU A 62 -4.32 -11.05 2.53
CA LEU A 62 -3.50 -12.07 1.84
C LEU A 62 -4.26 -12.82 0.75
N GLU A 63 -5.58 -12.89 0.88
CA GLU A 63 -6.49 -13.50 -0.10
C GLU A 63 -6.91 -12.45 -1.14
N ALA A 64 -7.33 -11.27 -0.67
CA ALA A 64 -7.77 -10.17 -1.52
C ALA A 64 -6.71 -9.74 -2.55
N ILE A 65 -5.43 -9.67 -2.15
CA ILE A 65 -4.35 -9.31 -3.08
C ILE A 65 -4.25 -10.24 -4.30
N GLN A 66 -4.72 -11.48 -4.18
CA GLN A 66 -4.64 -12.45 -5.28
C GLN A 66 -5.61 -12.10 -6.41
N SER A 67 -6.81 -11.59 -6.07
CA SER A 67 -7.83 -11.20 -7.05
C SER A 67 -7.60 -9.83 -7.68
N ILE A 68 -6.71 -9.01 -7.11
CA ILE A 68 -6.33 -7.73 -7.70
C ILE A 68 -5.28 -7.98 -8.78
N PRO A 69 -5.57 -7.70 -10.08
CA PRO A 69 -4.66 -8.06 -11.18
C PRO A 69 -3.40 -7.19 -11.19
N LYS A 70 -3.53 -5.91 -10.84
CA LYS A 70 -2.47 -4.90 -10.90
C LYS A 70 -2.57 -3.95 -9.73
N ILE A 71 -1.43 -3.62 -9.13
CA ILE A 71 -1.31 -2.65 -8.04
C ILE A 71 -0.18 -1.69 -8.42
N ASP A 72 -0.50 -0.43 -8.69
CA ASP A 72 0.49 0.60 -8.99
C ASP A 72 1.06 1.21 -7.70
N VAL A 73 0.21 1.28 -6.66
CA VAL A 73 0.54 1.85 -5.35
C VAL A 73 0.07 0.91 -4.23
N LEU A 74 0.98 0.47 -3.35
CA LEU A 74 0.58 -0.01 -2.03
C LEU A 74 0.52 1.20 -1.09
N PHE A 75 -0.63 1.45 -0.48
CA PHE A 75 -0.77 2.44 0.58
C PHE A 75 -1.03 1.71 1.90
N TYR A 76 -0.26 1.99 2.94
CA TYR A 76 -0.39 1.25 4.21
C TYR A 76 0.14 2.05 5.40
N ARG A 77 -0.71 2.30 6.39
CA ARG A 77 -0.37 3.11 7.58
C ARG A 77 -1.24 2.75 8.77
N ARG A 78 -0.83 3.23 9.96
CA ARG A 78 -1.61 3.20 11.21
C ARG A 78 -2.08 1.82 11.66
N ASP A 79 -1.32 0.78 11.33
CA ASP A 79 -1.61 -0.60 11.74
C ASP A 79 -0.66 -1.02 12.87
N SER A 80 -0.75 -0.37 14.03
CA SER A 80 0.16 -0.66 15.14
C SER A 80 -0.31 -1.84 15.99
N ALA A 81 0.64 -2.66 16.48
CA ALA A 81 0.31 -3.81 17.34
C ALA A 81 -0.28 -3.40 18.71
N GLY A 82 -0.08 -2.17 19.16
CA GLY A 82 -0.51 -1.68 20.48
C GLY A 82 -2.02 -1.46 20.62
N GLU A 83 -2.74 -1.25 19.51
CA GLU A 83 -4.18 -0.97 19.50
C GLU A 83 -5.02 -2.15 18.95
N GLY A 84 -4.42 -3.35 18.85
CA GLY A 84 -5.07 -4.49 18.21
C GLY A 84 -4.94 -4.47 16.68
N GLY A 85 -3.76 -4.09 16.17
CA GLY A 85 -3.44 -4.13 14.74
C GLY A 85 -3.68 -5.48 14.10
N SER A 86 -3.68 -5.52 12.77
CA SER A 86 -4.12 -6.65 11.95
C SER A 86 -3.32 -7.94 12.12
N HIS A 87 -2.20 -7.89 12.83
CA HIS A 87 -1.16 -8.92 12.90
C HIS A 87 -0.59 -9.35 11.53
N LEU A 88 -0.89 -8.62 10.47
CA LEU A 88 -0.37 -8.84 9.14
C LEU A 88 0.83 -7.94 8.87
N PHE A 89 2.00 -8.55 8.73
CA PHE A 89 3.21 -7.84 8.33
C PHE A 89 3.17 -7.54 6.83
N VAL A 90 2.55 -6.42 6.42
CA VAL A 90 2.36 -6.04 5.01
C VAL A 90 3.69 -5.85 4.27
N LEU A 91 4.73 -5.36 4.95
CA LEU A 91 6.10 -5.29 4.39
C LEU A 91 6.92 -6.56 4.72
N GLY A 92 6.28 -7.59 5.26
CA GLY A 92 6.88 -8.89 5.54
C GLY A 92 7.00 -9.77 4.30
N ASP A 93 7.82 -10.84 4.41
CA ASP A 93 8.13 -11.72 3.27
C ASP A 93 6.89 -12.33 2.59
N GLN A 94 5.96 -12.84 3.40
CA GLN A 94 4.76 -13.52 2.93
C GLN A 94 3.86 -12.62 2.08
N PHE A 95 3.70 -11.36 2.48
CA PHE A 95 2.86 -10.40 1.77
C PHE A 95 3.61 -9.83 0.56
N LEU A 96 4.88 -9.43 0.71
CA LEU A 96 5.69 -8.94 -0.40
C LEU A 96 5.84 -9.95 -1.53
N LYS A 97 5.90 -11.25 -1.23
CA LYS A 97 5.93 -12.31 -2.27
C LYS A 97 4.70 -12.28 -3.18
N ARG A 98 3.54 -11.91 -2.63
CA ARG A 98 2.27 -11.80 -3.36
C ARG A 98 2.11 -10.44 -4.04
N LEU A 99 2.62 -9.39 -3.42
CA LEU A 99 2.54 -8.01 -3.92
C LEU A 99 3.52 -7.72 -5.07
N ALA A 100 4.78 -8.16 -4.95
CA ALA A 100 5.84 -7.90 -5.93
C ALA A 100 5.47 -8.19 -7.40
N PRO A 101 4.79 -9.32 -7.73
CA PRO A 101 4.35 -9.58 -9.10
C PRO A 101 3.16 -8.72 -9.56
N LYS A 102 2.44 -8.04 -8.66
CA LYS A 102 1.29 -7.17 -8.99
C LYS A 102 1.71 -5.79 -9.45
N PHE A 103 2.94 -5.37 -9.15
CA PHE A 103 3.48 -4.11 -9.65
C PHE A 103 3.69 -4.18 -11.18
N PRO A 104 3.43 -3.09 -11.91
CA PRO A 104 3.76 -3.01 -13.32
C PRO A 104 5.28 -3.19 -13.61
N PRO A 105 5.67 -3.55 -14.85
CA PRO A 105 7.07 -3.59 -15.26
C PRO A 105 7.78 -2.23 -15.15
N GLU A 106 7.08 -1.14 -15.42
CA GLU A 106 7.57 0.24 -15.27
C GLU A 106 7.81 0.64 -13.80
N GLY A 107 7.35 -0.19 -12.86
CA GLY A 107 7.51 0.01 -11.43
C GLY A 107 6.22 0.42 -10.73
N GLY A 108 6.35 0.77 -9.46
CA GLY A 108 5.25 1.19 -8.62
C GLY A 108 5.74 1.86 -7.34
N LEU A 109 4.81 2.20 -6.45
CA LEU A 109 5.12 2.87 -5.19
C LEU A 109 4.62 2.07 -4.00
N ILE A 110 5.34 2.14 -2.89
CA ILE A 110 4.83 1.84 -1.56
C ILE A 110 4.85 3.15 -0.77
N ILE A 111 3.70 3.55 -0.24
CA ILE A 111 3.55 4.74 0.61
C ILE A 111 3.13 4.25 1.99
N THR A 112 4.01 4.44 2.98
CA THR A 112 3.82 3.82 4.30
C THR A 112 4.56 4.52 5.42
N ASP A 113 4.05 4.41 6.64
CA ASP A 113 4.74 4.80 7.88
C ASP A 113 5.61 3.67 8.46
N GLY A 114 5.59 2.47 7.87
CA GLY A 114 6.29 1.31 8.42
C GLY A 114 5.57 0.66 9.60
N SER A 115 4.28 0.92 9.79
CA SER A 115 3.45 0.21 10.79
C SER A 115 3.52 -1.30 10.62
N ASN A 116 3.33 -2.04 11.72
CA ASN A 116 3.35 -3.50 11.76
C ASN A 116 4.53 -4.14 11.00
N THR A 117 5.71 -3.52 10.98
CA THR A 117 6.88 -4.15 10.36
C THR A 117 7.53 -5.11 11.33
N ARG A 118 7.74 -6.35 10.89
CA ARG A 118 8.62 -7.32 11.57
C ARG A 118 9.87 -7.56 10.75
N GLY A 119 11.01 -7.54 11.42
CA GLY A 119 12.33 -7.64 10.77
C GLY A 119 12.78 -6.30 10.20
N SER A 120 13.77 -6.32 9.31
CA SER A 120 14.48 -5.12 8.84
C SER A 120 14.05 -4.62 7.45
N ASN A 121 12.93 -5.09 6.90
CA ASN A 121 12.57 -4.79 5.51
C ASN A 121 12.31 -3.30 5.30
N PHE A 122 11.53 -2.65 6.18
CA PHE A 122 11.22 -1.23 6.04
C PHE A 122 12.47 -0.36 6.17
N GLU A 123 13.34 -0.65 7.14
CA GLU A 123 14.61 0.05 7.30
C GLU A 123 15.52 -0.16 6.09
N ARG A 124 15.53 -1.35 5.48
CA ARG A 124 16.33 -1.62 4.27
C ARG A 124 15.77 -0.91 3.05
N MET A 125 14.44 -0.90 2.86
CA MET A 125 13.78 -0.20 1.76
C MET A 125 13.98 1.32 1.80
N THR A 126 14.17 1.89 2.99
CA THR A 126 14.33 3.34 3.19
C THR A 126 15.78 3.82 3.16
N ARG A 127 16.76 2.91 3.23
CA ARG A 127 18.19 3.24 3.03
C ARG A 127 18.49 3.51 1.56
N THR A 128 19.54 4.31 1.32
CA THR A 128 20.05 4.59 -0.03
C THR A 128 20.43 3.33 -0.82
N SER A 129 20.89 2.28 -0.13
CA SER A 129 21.19 0.97 -0.76
C SER A 129 19.95 0.20 -1.22
N GLY A 130 18.77 0.55 -0.70
CA GLY A 130 17.52 -0.17 -0.92
C GLY A 130 17.56 -1.63 -0.45
N MET A 131 16.65 -2.41 -1.00
CA MET A 131 16.49 -3.83 -0.79
C MET A 131 16.09 -4.51 -2.10
N GLU A 132 16.68 -5.67 -2.40
CA GLU A 132 16.19 -6.57 -3.45
C GLU A 132 15.39 -7.71 -2.84
N LYS A 133 14.23 -8.00 -3.42
CA LYS A 133 13.39 -9.12 -3.00
C LYS A 133 12.37 -9.50 -4.07
N HIS A 134 12.09 -10.79 -4.22
CA HIS A 134 11.06 -11.30 -5.14
C HIS A 134 11.15 -10.70 -6.55
N SER A 135 12.38 -10.63 -7.08
CA SER A 135 12.72 -10.04 -8.40
C SER A 135 12.41 -8.55 -8.58
N ARG A 136 12.25 -7.82 -7.47
CA ARG A 136 12.06 -6.37 -7.45
C ARG A 136 13.13 -5.69 -6.60
N CYS A 137 13.44 -4.45 -6.96
CA CYS A 137 14.22 -3.54 -6.13
C CYS A 137 13.26 -2.57 -5.43
N PHE A 138 13.51 -2.32 -4.16
CA PHE A 138 12.76 -1.40 -3.32
C PHE A 138 13.75 -0.38 -2.77
N GLY A 139 13.52 0.90 -3.01
CA GLY A 139 14.41 1.96 -2.54
C GLY A 139 13.66 3.26 -2.30
N PRO A 140 14.26 4.27 -1.64
CA PRO A 140 13.62 5.56 -1.46
C PRO A 140 13.30 6.18 -2.83
N ALA A 141 12.06 6.66 -3.00
CA ALA A 141 11.72 7.46 -4.16
C ALA A 141 12.50 8.78 -4.15
N ALA A 142 12.87 9.28 -5.32
CA ALA A 142 13.58 10.55 -5.46
C ALA A 142 12.79 11.74 -4.87
N VAL A 143 11.45 11.66 -4.91
CA VAL A 143 10.55 12.65 -4.31
C VAL A 143 9.79 11.99 -3.15
N GLN A 144 9.92 12.56 -1.95
CA GLN A 144 9.21 12.12 -0.74
C GLN A 144 7.95 12.96 -0.51
N GLN A 145 7.00 12.92 -1.45
CA GLN A 145 5.80 13.78 -1.46
C GLN A 145 4.96 13.68 -0.17
N PHE A 146 4.98 12.52 0.50
CA PHE A 146 4.13 12.24 1.65
C PHE A 146 4.83 12.38 3.01
N GLU A 147 6.08 12.87 3.03
CA GLU A 147 6.87 12.97 4.26
C GLU A 147 6.27 13.92 5.30
N ALA A 148 5.63 15.00 4.86
CA ALA A 148 4.91 15.92 5.74
C ALA A 148 3.74 15.26 6.50
N TYR A 149 3.27 14.09 6.04
CA TYR A 149 2.22 13.29 6.68
C TYR A 149 2.79 12.12 7.50
N GLY A 150 4.12 12.08 7.69
CA GLY A 150 4.82 10.99 8.37
C GLY A 150 4.94 9.72 7.54
N LEU A 151 4.73 9.78 6.22
CA LEU A 151 4.80 8.63 5.32
C LEU A 151 6.07 8.67 4.47
N LYS A 152 6.71 7.52 4.31
CA LYS A 152 7.81 7.32 3.36
C LYS A 152 7.29 6.82 2.03
N THR A 153 7.92 7.28 0.96
CA THR A 153 7.64 6.85 -0.42
C THR A 153 8.79 5.97 -0.90
N ILE A 154 8.48 4.71 -1.17
CA ILE A 154 9.43 3.70 -1.64
C ILE A 154 9.10 3.41 -3.10
N MET A 155 10.08 3.59 -3.98
CA MET A 155 10.02 3.18 -5.38
C MET A 155 10.20 1.66 -5.47
N VAL A 156 9.36 1.02 -6.28
CA VAL A 156 9.51 -0.38 -6.67
C VAL A 156 9.88 -0.42 -8.14
N SER A 157 10.97 -1.09 -8.49
CA SER A 157 11.40 -1.27 -9.88
C SER A 157 11.67 -2.75 -10.18
N VAL A 158 11.72 -3.09 -11.46
CA VAL A 158 12.35 -4.35 -11.88
C VAL A 158 13.82 -4.35 -11.48
N ARG A 159 14.34 -5.53 -11.17
CA ARG A 159 15.78 -5.71 -11.05
C ARG A 159 16.41 -5.42 -12.40
N SER A 160 17.34 -4.46 -12.46
CA SER A 160 18.14 -4.28 -13.67
C SER A 160 18.83 -5.60 -13.99
N PRO A 161 18.74 -6.13 -15.22
CA PRO A 161 19.58 -7.25 -15.59
C PRO A 161 21.03 -6.82 -15.35
N ASN A 162 21.79 -7.62 -14.61
CA ASN A 162 23.21 -7.38 -14.43
C ASN A 162 23.82 -7.29 -15.84
N VAL A 163 24.25 -6.09 -16.23
CA VAL A 163 25.11 -5.93 -17.40
C VAL A 163 26.48 -6.40 -16.93
N SER A 164 26.70 -7.71 -17.03
CA SER A 164 28.01 -8.35 -16.92
C SER A 164 28.74 -8.26 -18.24
#